data_AF-A0A956B1L7-F1
#
_entry.id   AF-A0A956B1L7-F1
#
_cell.length_a   1.000
_cell.length_b   1.000
_cell.length_c   1.000
_cell.angle_alpha   90.00
_cell.angle_beta   90.00
_cell.angle_gamma   90.00
#
_symmetry.space_group_name_H-M   'P 1'
#
loop_
_entity.id
_entity.type
_entity.pdbx_description
1 polymer ?
#
loop_
_entity_poly.entity_id
_entity_poly.type
_entity_poly.pdbx_seq_one_letter_code
_entity_poly.pdbx_strand_id
1 'polypeptide(L)'
;MAAVAATLRLPRLAEEAAFFAQGRLAPPEQLEAWAADRAGARTRCRWGRWWLGADGPLDPLEAAPFEATALPGWQRADGVTGPEAWAPGWGLDQARGVVWCGPEVVGDLSRHATLRGLLEALLDLGGRADKEQLIARAWGIDDYHPLQHDNRLRVAVRKLRGRLGPAGAEVIETLEDGYALVGVWRILGG
;
A
#
# COMPACT_ATOMS: atom_id res chain seq x y z
N MET A 1 -14.33 -25.19 -7.76
CA MET A 1 -15.15 -24.01 -8.11
C MET A 1 -15.40 -23.84 -9.61
N ALA A 2 -14.39 -23.97 -10.50
CA ALA A 2 -14.58 -23.77 -11.94
C ALA A 2 -15.67 -24.67 -12.58
N ALA A 3 -15.78 -25.93 -12.16
CA ALA A 3 -16.83 -26.83 -12.63
C ALA A 3 -18.25 -26.36 -12.22
N VAL A 4 -18.42 -25.91 -10.97
CA VAL A 4 -19.70 -25.38 -10.46
C VAL A 4 -20.07 -24.04 -11.13
N ALA A 5 -19.09 -23.18 -11.39
CA ALA A 5 -19.29 -21.91 -12.10
C ALA A 5 -19.77 -22.11 -13.55
N ALA A 6 -19.20 -23.09 -14.25
CA ALA A 6 -19.60 -23.47 -15.60
C ALA A 6 -21.02 -24.07 -15.63
N THR A 7 -21.38 -24.88 -14.62
CA THR A 7 -22.71 -25.47 -14.49
C THR A 7 -23.79 -24.43 -14.14
N LEU A 8 -23.48 -23.45 -13.29
CA LEU A 8 -24.45 -22.43 -12.84
C LEU A 8 -24.51 -21.19 -13.76
N ARG A 9 -23.64 -21.08 -14.77
CA ARG A 9 -23.52 -19.92 -15.69
C ARG A 9 -23.51 -18.57 -14.97
N LEU A 10 -22.84 -18.50 -13.81
CA LEU A 10 -22.68 -17.26 -13.07
C LEU A 10 -21.32 -16.65 -13.45
N PRO A 11 -21.28 -15.58 -14.28
CA PRO A 11 -20.01 -14.98 -14.72
C PRO A 11 -19.10 -14.61 -13.55
N ARG A 12 -19.72 -14.15 -12.46
CA ARG A 12 -19.05 -13.85 -11.20
C ARG A 12 -18.21 -15.01 -10.65
N LEU A 13 -18.75 -16.23 -10.62
CA LEU A 13 -18.03 -17.40 -10.07
C LEU A 13 -16.88 -17.85 -10.97
N ALA A 14 -16.95 -17.58 -12.28
CA ALA A 14 -15.89 -17.91 -13.22
C ALA A 14 -14.67 -16.99 -13.03
N GLU A 15 -14.90 -15.69 -12.83
CA GLU A 15 -13.83 -14.73 -12.57
C GLU A 15 -13.20 -14.94 -11.18
N GLU A 16 -14.01 -15.25 -10.17
CA GLU A 16 -13.53 -15.65 -8.83
C GLU A 16 -12.69 -16.93 -8.91
N ALA A 17 -13.15 -17.96 -9.62
CA ALA A 17 -12.40 -19.19 -9.81
C ALA A 17 -11.09 -18.99 -10.59
N ALA A 18 -11.09 -18.13 -11.63
CA ALA A 18 -9.90 -17.81 -12.41
C ALA A 18 -8.87 -17.04 -11.57
N PHE A 19 -9.31 -16.20 -10.64
CA PHE A 19 -8.43 -15.51 -9.70
C PHE A 19 -7.73 -16.50 -8.76
N PHE A 20 -8.50 -17.32 -8.03
CA PHE A 20 -7.91 -18.28 -7.09
C PHE A 20 -7.11 -19.39 -7.78
N ALA A 21 -7.42 -19.73 -9.03
CA ALA A 21 -6.63 -20.67 -9.82
C ALA A 21 -5.19 -20.20 -10.08
N GLN A 22 -4.90 -18.89 -9.99
CA GLN A 22 -3.54 -18.39 -10.14
C GLN A 22 -2.66 -18.66 -8.91
N GLY A 23 -3.26 -19.04 -7.76
CA GLY A 23 -2.52 -19.37 -6.54
C GLY A 23 -1.70 -18.20 -5.96
N ARG A 24 -2.01 -16.96 -6.35
CA ARG A 24 -1.33 -15.74 -5.89
C ARG A 24 -2.35 -14.62 -5.68
N LEU A 25 -2.10 -13.75 -4.71
CA LEU A 25 -2.91 -12.54 -4.58
C LEU A 25 -2.67 -11.62 -5.79
N ALA A 26 -3.71 -10.87 -6.15
CA ALA A 26 -3.56 -9.75 -7.06
C ALA A 26 -2.64 -8.70 -6.41
N PRO A 27 -1.77 -8.03 -7.19
CA PRO A 27 -0.96 -6.97 -6.64
C PRO A 27 -1.83 -5.78 -6.19
N PRO A 28 -1.38 -4.96 -5.23
CA PRO A 28 -2.16 -3.89 -4.60
C PRO A 28 -2.81 -2.90 -5.59
N GLU A 29 -2.13 -2.55 -6.68
CA GLU A 29 -2.70 -1.71 -7.74
C GLU A 29 -3.96 -2.35 -8.38
N GLN A 30 -3.99 -3.67 -8.51
CA GLN A 30 -5.17 -4.38 -9.01
C GLN A 30 -6.26 -4.49 -7.94
N LEU A 31 -5.89 -4.58 -6.65
CA LEU A 31 -6.85 -4.53 -5.54
C LEU A 31 -7.53 -3.16 -5.43
N GLU A 32 -6.82 -2.07 -5.69
CA GLU A 32 -7.38 -0.72 -5.76
C GLU A 32 -8.36 -0.59 -6.94
N ALA A 33 -8.02 -1.14 -8.11
CA ALA A 33 -8.93 -1.18 -9.26
C ALA A 33 -10.24 -1.91 -8.91
N TRP A 34 -10.15 -3.02 -8.17
CA TRP A 34 -11.31 -3.76 -7.70
C TRP A 34 -12.13 -2.97 -6.70
N ALA A 35 -11.47 -2.38 -5.70
CA ALA A 35 -12.12 -1.58 -4.66
C ALA A 35 -12.88 -0.36 -5.22
N ALA A 36 -12.38 0.20 -6.33
CA ALA A 36 -12.99 1.31 -7.06
C ALA A 36 -14.15 0.89 -7.98
N ASP A 37 -14.18 -0.36 -8.45
CA ASP A 37 -15.18 -0.84 -9.40
C ASP A 37 -16.57 -1.03 -8.77
N ARG A 38 -17.33 0.07 -8.73
CA ARG A 38 -18.73 0.07 -8.24
C ARG A 38 -19.71 -0.59 -9.22
N ALA A 39 -19.34 -0.77 -10.48
CA ALA A 39 -20.19 -1.35 -11.51
C ALA A 39 -20.00 -2.87 -11.65
N GLY A 40 -18.85 -3.40 -11.22
CA GLY A 40 -18.52 -4.81 -11.21
C GLY A 40 -19.23 -5.63 -10.12
N ALA A 41 -18.77 -6.87 -9.96
CA ALA A 41 -19.29 -7.77 -8.94
C ALA A 41 -18.99 -7.19 -7.54
N ARG A 42 -20.05 -6.82 -6.79
CA ARG A 42 -19.98 -6.24 -5.43
C ARG A 42 -18.97 -6.94 -4.51
N THR A 43 -18.84 -8.26 -4.63
CA THR A 43 -17.92 -9.06 -3.83
C THR A 43 -16.46 -8.85 -4.18
N ARG A 44 -16.10 -8.66 -5.46
CA ARG A 44 -14.72 -8.32 -5.84
C ARG A 44 -14.32 -6.95 -5.28
N CYS A 45 -15.24 -5.99 -5.36
CA CYS A 45 -15.07 -4.67 -4.76
C CYS A 45 -14.83 -4.76 -3.26
N ARG A 46 -15.66 -5.55 -2.55
CA ARG A 46 -15.50 -5.81 -1.13
C ARG A 46 -14.17 -6.50 -0.80
N TRP A 47 -13.74 -7.49 -1.59
CA TRP A 47 -12.44 -8.14 -1.39
C TRP A 47 -11.27 -7.19 -1.55
N GLY A 48 -11.29 -6.34 -2.58
CA GLY A 48 -10.26 -5.32 -2.78
C GLY A 48 -10.16 -4.40 -1.57
N ARG A 49 -11.29 -3.89 -1.08
CA ARG A 49 -11.34 -3.02 0.11
C ARG A 49 -10.86 -3.74 1.36
N TRP A 50 -11.34 -4.96 1.57
CA TRP A 50 -10.93 -5.79 2.70
C TRP A 50 -9.43 -6.02 2.71
N TRP A 51 -8.83 -6.44 1.60
CA TRP A 51 -7.37 -6.61 1.51
C TRP A 51 -6.58 -5.32 1.70
N LEU A 52 -7.14 -4.18 1.29
CA LEU A 52 -6.54 -2.85 1.46
C LEU A 52 -6.76 -2.25 2.86
N GLY A 53 -7.06 -3.07 3.86
CA GLY A 53 -7.22 -2.61 5.25
C GLY A 53 -8.54 -1.93 5.55
N ALA A 54 -9.44 -1.82 4.57
CA ALA A 54 -10.73 -1.16 4.72
C ALA A 54 -11.87 -2.17 4.87
N ASP A 55 -13.08 -1.66 5.14
CA ASP A 55 -14.29 -2.43 5.42
C ASP A 55 -14.18 -3.38 6.65
N GLY A 56 -15.34 -3.83 7.12
CA GLY A 56 -15.44 -4.82 8.19
C GLY A 56 -15.00 -6.22 7.76
N PRO A 57 -14.98 -7.19 8.70
CA PRO A 57 -14.62 -8.57 8.40
C PRO A 57 -15.49 -9.15 7.28
N LEU A 58 -14.88 -9.99 6.43
CA LEU A 58 -15.61 -10.80 5.46
C LEU A 58 -16.49 -11.81 6.20
N ASP A 59 -17.63 -12.17 5.61
CA ASP A 59 -18.38 -13.31 6.13
C ASP A 59 -17.63 -14.63 5.82
N PRO A 60 -17.95 -15.74 6.51
CA PRO A 60 -17.22 -17.00 6.33
C PRO A 60 -17.22 -17.54 4.90
N LEU A 61 -18.27 -17.26 4.11
CA LEU A 61 -18.36 -17.74 2.72
C LEU A 61 -17.44 -16.94 1.80
N GLU A 62 -17.32 -15.63 2.04
CA GLU A 62 -16.38 -14.76 1.34
C GLU A 62 -14.93 -14.97 1.78
N ALA A 63 -14.71 -15.36 3.03
CA ALA A 63 -13.38 -15.63 3.59
C ALA A 63 -12.82 -16.99 3.16
N ALA A 64 -13.69 -18.00 2.99
CA ALA A 64 -13.31 -19.38 2.70
C ALA A 64 -12.32 -19.55 1.51
N PRO A 65 -12.43 -18.82 0.39
CA PRO A 65 -11.44 -18.89 -0.66
C PRO A 65 -10.04 -18.46 -0.21
N PHE A 66 -9.92 -17.45 0.65
CA PHE A 66 -8.63 -16.96 1.13
C PHE A 66 -8.00 -17.92 2.14
N GLU A 67 -8.81 -18.45 3.06
CA GLU A 67 -8.37 -19.46 4.03
C GLU A 67 -7.89 -20.74 3.33
N ALA A 68 -8.59 -21.16 2.28
CA ALA A 68 -8.23 -22.35 1.50
C ALA A 68 -6.97 -22.19 0.64
N THR A 69 -6.59 -20.95 0.29
CA THR A 69 -5.45 -20.70 -0.62
C THR A 69 -4.16 -20.37 0.12
N ALA A 70 -4.20 -20.16 1.45
CA ALA A 70 -3.05 -19.89 2.32
C ALA A 70 -1.90 -19.18 1.59
N LEU A 71 -2.11 -17.92 1.19
CA LEU A 71 -1.17 -17.19 0.35
C LEU A 71 0.09 -16.84 1.19
N PRO A 72 1.23 -17.53 0.99
CA PRO A 72 2.38 -17.36 1.87
C PRO A 72 2.98 -15.96 1.71
N GLY A 73 3.31 -15.30 2.82
CA GLY A 73 3.96 -13.98 2.83
C GLY A 73 3.05 -12.80 2.47
N TRP A 74 1.73 -12.98 2.49
CA TRP A 74 0.78 -11.89 2.24
C TRP A 74 0.02 -11.54 3.51
N GLN A 75 0.07 -10.25 3.87
CA GLN A 75 -0.69 -9.66 4.95
C GLN A 75 -1.71 -8.66 4.39
N ARG A 76 -2.82 -8.47 5.13
CA ARG A 76 -3.75 -7.37 4.84
C ARG A 76 -2.99 -6.06 4.96
N ALA A 77 -3.25 -5.10 4.07
CA ALA A 77 -2.59 -3.81 4.16
C ALA A 77 -3.04 -3.07 5.43
N ASP A 78 -2.10 -2.43 6.11
CA ASP A 78 -2.40 -1.58 7.25
C ASP A 78 -2.64 -0.14 6.77
N GLY A 79 -3.77 0.43 7.19
CA GLY A 79 -4.05 1.85 6.98
C GLY A 79 -3.16 2.69 7.90
N VAL A 80 -2.26 3.48 7.32
CA VAL A 80 -1.31 4.32 8.06
C VAL A 80 -1.87 5.72 8.27
N THR A 81 -2.50 6.28 7.24
CA THR A 81 -3.16 7.58 7.28
C THR A 81 -4.49 7.51 6.53
N GLY A 82 -5.43 8.40 6.87
CA GLY A 82 -6.69 8.55 6.14
C GLY A 82 -7.95 8.14 6.92
N PRO A 83 -9.12 8.18 6.27
CA PRO A 83 -10.41 7.87 6.89
C PRO A 83 -10.56 6.37 7.16
N GLU A 84 -11.45 6.02 8.10
CA GLU A 84 -11.82 4.63 8.39
C GLU A 84 -12.52 3.94 7.19
N ALA A 85 -13.22 4.71 6.36
CA ALA A 85 -13.85 4.21 5.15
C ALA A 85 -12.85 4.11 3.99
N TRP A 86 -13.01 3.12 3.10
CA TRP A 86 -12.14 3.01 1.94
C TRP A 86 -12.19 4.28 1.07
N ALA A 87 -11.01 4.80 0.75
CA ALA A 87 -10.79 5.76 -0.32
C ALA A 87 -9.54 5.35 -1.13
N PRO A 88 -9.50 5.64 -2.45
CA PRO A 88 -8.28 5.49 -3.23
C PRO A 88 -7.12 6.20 -2.54
N GLY A 89 -5.98 5.54 -2.49
CA GLY A 89 -4.84 6.03 -1.74
C GLY A 89 -3.52 5.60 -2.31
N TRP A 90 -2.48 6.03 -1.62
CA TRP A 90 -1.11 5.62 -1.86
C TRP A 90 -0.80 4.36 -1.07
N GLY A 91 0.22 3.65 -1.49
CA GLY A 91 0.84 2.68 -0.60
C GLY A 91 2.17 2.14 -1.08
N LEU A 92 2.84 1.44 -0.16
CA LEU A 92 4.14 0.83 -0.37
C LEU A 92 4.02 -0.69 -0.29
N ASP A 93 4.52 -1.35 -1.33
CA ASP A 93 4.68 -2.80 -1.38
C ASP A 93 6.10 -3.07 -0.90
N GLN A 94 6.25 -3.45 0.38
CA GLN A 94 7.57 -3.57 0.98
C GLN A 94 8.40 -4.67 0.30
N ALA A 95 7.75 -5.77 -0.06
CA ALA A 95 8.39 -6.90 -0.72
C ALA A 95 8.92 -6.53 -2.12
N ARG A 96 8.10 -5.85 -2.95
CA ARG A 96 8.51 -5.42 -4.29
C ARG A 96 9.33 -4.12 -4.28
N GLY A 97 9.23 -3.31 -3.22
CA GLY A 97 9.77 -1.95 -3.18
C GLY A 97 9.05 -1.01 -4.14
N VAL A 98 7.76 -1.23 -4.41
CA VAL A 98 6.99 -0.46 -5.40
C VAL A 98 5.97 0.42 -4.68
N VAL A 99 5.79 1.65 -5.16
CA VAL A 99 4.77 2.58 -4.67
C VAL A 99 3.64 2.66 -5.67
N TRP A 100 2.41 2.54 -5.19
CA TRP A 100 1.19 2.69 -5.99
C TRP A 100 0.36 3.89 -5.52
N CYS A 101 -0.50 4.39 -6.41
CA CYS A 101 -1.56 5.35 -6.11
C CYS A 101 -2.81 4.93 -6.87
N GLY A 102 -3.87 4.56 -6.14
CA GLY A 102 -5.04 3.91 -6.73
C GLY A 102 -4.61 2.72 -7.59
N PRO A 103 -5.13 2.57 -8.82
CA PRO A 103 -4.83 1.43 -9.67
C PRO A 103 -3.48 1.52 -10.41
N GLU A 104 -2.66 2.54 -10.14
CA GLU A 104 -1.43 2.80 -10.88
C GLU A 104 -0.18 2.60 -10.02
N VAL A 105 0.85 2.00 -10.61
CA VAL A 105 2.20 2.01 -10.05
C VAL A 105 2.85 3.35 -10.40
N VAL A 106 3.25 4.12 -9.39
CA VAL A 106 3.75 5.49 -9.54
C VAL A 106 5.22 5.65 -9.20
N GLY A 107 5.85 4.64 -8.59
CA GLY A 107 7.28 4.67 -8.27
C GLY A 107 7.87 3.29 -8.02
N ASP A 108 9.16 3.14 -8.35
CA ASP A 108 9.97 1.96 -8.04
C ASP A 108 11.16 2.38 -7.16
N LEU A 109 11.18 1.84 -5.94
CA LEU A 109 12.22 2.04 -4.93
C LEU A 109 13.04 0.77 -4.65
N SER A 110 12.84 -0.30 -5.42
CA SER A 110 13.50 -1.61 -5.23
C SER A 110 15.03 -1.52 -5.21
N ARG A 111 15.60 -0.60 -6.00
CA ARG A 111 17.05 -0.34 -6.09
C ARG A 111 17.50 0.87 -5.25
N HIS A 112 16.61 1.42 -4.42
CA HIS A 112 16.81 2.66 -3.70
C HIS A 112 16.58 2.46 -2.20
N ALA A 113 17.33 1.55 -1.59
CA ALA A 113 17.17 1.15 -0.18
C ALA A 113 17.03 2.33 0.79
N THR A 114 17.81 3.41 0.61
CA THR A 114 17.69 4.60 1.45
C THR A 114 16.39 5.38 1.24
N LEU A 115 15.90 5.51 0.00
CA LEU A 115 14.64 6.19 -0.27
C LEU A 115 13.46 5.35 0.22
N ARG A 116 13.55 4.02 0.06
CA ARG A 116 12.59 3.08 0.61
C ARG A 116 12.56 3.17 2.13
N GLY A 117 13.70 3.09 2.79
CA GLY A 117 13.81 3.21 4.25
C GLY A 117 13.29 4.54 4.79
N LEU A 118 13.45 5.64 4.05
CA LEU A 118 12.85 6.93 4.41
C LEU A 118 11.32 6.91 4.34
N LEU A 119 10.75 6.30 3.29
CA LEU A 119 9.30 6.16 3.17
C LEU A 119 8.73 5.20 4.22
N GLU A 120 9.39 4.06 4.44
CA GLU A 120 9.05 3.09 5.50
C GLU A 120 9.10 3.77 6.87
N ALA A 121 10.12 4.58 7.16
CA ALA A 121 10.22 5.33 8.40
C ALA A 121 9.05 6.31 8.60
N LEU A 122 8.67 7.06 7.56
CA LEU A 122 7.50 7.94 7.61
C LEU A 122 6.23 7.15 7.91
N LEU A 123 6.05 6.00 7.27
CA LEU A 123 4.85 5.18 7.43
C LEU A 123 4.79 4.53 8.82
N ASP A 124 5.91 3.98 9.31
CA ASP A 124 6.03 3.39 10.65
C ASP A 124 5.75 4.41 11.76
N LEU A 125 6.06 5.69 11.52
CA LEU A 125 5.79 6.81 12.42
C LEU A 125 4.39 7.41 12.24
N GLY A 126 3.47 6.69 11.59
CA GLY A 126 2.08 7.13 11.40
C GLY A 126 1.91 8.24 10.36
N GLY A 127 2.85 8.36 9.44
CA GLY A 127 2.80 9.32 8.34
C GLY A 127 3.24 10.74 8.68
N ARG A 128 3.70 11.02 9.91
CA ARG A 128 4.26 12.32 10.29
C ARG A 128 5.42 12.13 11.25
N ALA A 129 6.54 12.80 10.99
CA ALA A 129 7.72 12.70 11.83
C ALA A 129 8.59 13.96 11.75
N ASP A 130 9.25 14.27 12.86
CA ASP A 130 10.30 15.29 12.88
C ASP A 130 11.59 14.79 12.19
N LYS A 131 12.54 15.71 11.95
CA LYS A 131 13.81 15.37 11.28
C LYS A 131 14.65 14.36 12.09
N GLU A 132 14.64 14.43 13.41
CA GLU A 132 15.44 13.58 14.28
C GLU A 132 14.92 12.14 14.23
N GLN A 133 13.61 11.96 14.40
CA GLN A 133 12.92 10.68 14.27
C GLN A 133 13.18 10.03 12.91
N LEU A 134 13.12 10.81 11.82
CA LEU A 134 13.39 10.29 10.48
C LEU A 134 14.85 9.88 10.30
N ILE A 135 15.79 10.64 10.85
CA ILE A 135 17.22 10.31 10.79
C ILE A 135 17.51 9.02 11.57
N ALA A 136 17.01 8.92 12.80
CA ALA A 136 17.15 7.73 13.62
C ALA A 136 16.53 6.51 12.95
N ARG A 137 15.28 6.62 12.46
CA ARG A 137 14.55 5.48 11.90
C ARG A 137 15.07 5.02 10.54
N ALA A 138 15.36 5.95 9.62
CA ALA A 138 15.76 5.59 8.25
C ALA A 138 17.27 5.37 8.08
N TRP A 139 18.11 5.87 8.99
CA TRP A 139 19.57 5.71 8.92
C TRP A 139 20.22 5.07 10.14
N GLY A 140 19.48 4.81 11.22
CA GLY A 140 20.03 4.21 12.45
C GLY A 140 21.01 5.13 13.18
N ILE A 141 20.78 6.44 13.12
CA ILE A 141 21.65 7.46 13.74
C ILE A 141 20.90 8.09 14.92
N ASP A 142 21.32 7.75 16.14
CA ASP A 142 20.68 8.22 17.36
C ASP A 142 21.14 9.61 17.82
N ASP A 143 22.34 10.04 17.42
CA ASP A 143 22.89 11.37 17.74
C ASP A 143 22.66 12.34 16.57
N TYR A 144 21.54 13.05 16.59
CA TYR A 144 21.14 13.96 15.52
C TYR A 144 21.89 15.29 15.59
N HIS A 145 22.57 15.67 14.50
CA HIS A 145 23.21 16.97 14.34
C HIS A 145 22.66 17.72 13.11
N PRO A 146 21.98 18.88 13.27
CA PRO A 146 21.33 19.61 12.18
C PRO A 146 22.27 19.95 11.01
N LEU A 147 23.48 20.44 11.29
CA LEU A 147 24.44 20.81 10.24
C LEU A 147 24.94 19.62 9.40
N GLN A 148 24.82 18.39 9.92
CA GLN A 148 25.27 17.18 9.24
C GLN A 148 24.11 16.47 8.53
N HIS A 149 22.93 16.48 9.15
CA HIS A 149 21.83 15.61 8.76
C HIS A 149 20.74 16.30 7.94
N ASP A 150 20.49 17.60 8.14
CA ASP A 150 19.39 18.31 7.44
C ASP A 150 19.54 18.27 5.93
N ASN A 151 20.76 18.53 5.43
CA ASN A 151 20.99 18.54 4.00
C ASN A 151 20.81 17.14 3.40
N ARG A 152 21.26 16.10 4.12
CA ARG A 152 21.09 14.70 3.71
C ARG A 152 19.61 14.34 3.62
N LEU A 153 18.84 14.64 4.67
CA LEU A 153 17.40 14.39 4.71
C LEU A 153 16.67 15.15 3.60
N ARG A 154 16.94 16.45 3.45
CA ARG A 154 16.35 17.29 2.40
C ARG A 154 16.62 16.74 0.99
N VAL A 155 17.85 16.30 0.72
CA VAL A 155 18.21 15.70 -0.58
C VAL A 155 17.49 14.36 -0.77
N ALA A 156 17.39 13.54 0.26
CA ALA A 156 16.67 12.27 0.21
C ALA A 156 15.17 12.47 -0.06
N VAL A 157 14.52 13.39 0.66
CA VAL A 157 13.11 13.75 0.43
C VAL A 157 12.90 14.28 -0.98
N ARG A 158 13.76 15.19 -1.47
CA ARG A 158 13.67 15.68 -2.86
C ARG A 158 13.75 14.54 -3.87
N LYS A 159 14.66 13.58 -3.69
CA LYS A 159 14.80 12.41 -4.56
C LYS A 159 13.59 11.49 -4.48
N LEU A 160 13.06 11.27 -3.27
CA LEU A 160 11.86 10.47 -3.05
C LEU A 160 10.67 11.10 -3.78
N ARG A 161 10.40 12.39 -3.58
CA ARG A 161 9.35 13.12 -4.31
C ARG A 161 9.49 12.96 -5.83
N GLY A 162 10.71 13.09 -6.36
CA GLY A 162 10.96 12.89 -7.79
C GLY A 162 10.70 11.47 -8.30
N ARG A 163 10.80 10.46 -7.44
CA ARG A 163 10.51 9.05 -7.77
C ARG A 163 9.03 8.69 -7.73
N LEU A 164 8.23 9.50 -7.04
CA LEU A 164 6.77 9.34 -6.97
C LEU A 164 6.03 10.08 -8.10
N GLY A 165 6.78 10.58 -9.10
CA GLY A 165 6.21 11.28 -10.25
C GLY A 165 5.67 12.67 -9.91
N PRO A 166 4.79 13.24 -10.77
CA PRO A 166 4.27 14.60 -10.61
C PRO A 166 3.59 14.87 -9.26
N ALA A 167 2.85 13.89 -8.74
CA ALA A 167 2.16 14.01 -7.45
C ALA A 167 3.09 13.86 -6.23
N GLY A 168 4.34 13.46 -6.44
CA GLY A 168 5.31 13.26 -5.36
C GLY A 168 5.56 14.52 -4.52
N ALA A 169 5.47 15.72 -5.12
CA ALA A 169 5.61 16.97 -4.39
C ALA A 169 4.40 17.29 -3.48
N GLU A 170 3.22 16.81 -3.85
CA GLU A 170 1.96 17.04 -3.14
C GLU A 170 1.75 16.03 -2.01
N VAL A 171 2.31 14.82 -2.15
CA VAL A 171 2.07 13.73 -1.22
C VAL A 171 3.03 13.71 -0.02
N ILE A 172 4.17 14.39 -0.10
CA ILE A 172 5.08 14.57 1.04
C ILE A 172 5.15 16.06 1.33
N GLU A 173 4.55 16.50 2.41
CA GLU A 173 4.57 17.88 2.89
C GLU A 173 5.83 18.15 3.72
N THR A 174 6.41 19.34 3.57
CA THR A 174 7.46 19.82 4.47
C THR A 174 6.80 20.60 5.60
N LEU A 175 7.05 20.19 6.85
CA LEU A 175 6.64 20.90 8.05
C LEU A 175 7.77 21.79 8.58
N GLU A 176 7.52 22.55 9.64
CA GLU A 176 8.54 23.35 10.33
C GLU A 176 9.65 22.45 10.92
N ASP A 177 9.25 21.34 11.54
CA ASP A 177 10.09 20.41 12.28
C ASP A 177 10.40 19.10 11.54
N GLY A 178 9.78 18.86 10.38
CA GLY A 178 9.92 17.58 9.69
C GLY A 178 9.09 17.42 8.42
N TYR A 179 8.47 16.26 8.27
CA TYR A 179 7.72 15.88 7.07
C TYR A 179 6.47 15.10 7.40
N ALA A 180 5.45 15.22 6.55
CA ALA A 180 4.22 14.46 6.64
C ALA A 180 3.78 13.89 5.29
N LEU A 181 3.08 12.77 5.34
CA LEU A 181 2.40 12.16 4.22
C LEU A 181 0.99 12.73 4.11
N VAL A 182 0.61 13.15 2.91
CA VAL A 182 -0.72 13.69 2.61
C VAL A 182 -1.60 12.59 2.01
N GLY A 183 -2.87 12.56 2.43
CA GLY A 183 -3.86 11.63 1.93
C GLY A 183 -3.85 10.29 2.64
N VAL A 184 -4.40 9.27 1.97
CA VAL A 184 -4.49 7.90 2.51
C VAL A 184 -3.25 7.12 2.13
N TRP A 185 -2.58 6.52 3.11
CA TRP A 185 -1.41 5.68 2.90
C TRP A 185 -1.62 4.29 3.50
N ARG A 186 -1.11 3.30 2.78
CA ARG A 186 -1.16 1.89 3.15
C ARG A 186 0.22 1.26 3.07
N ILE A 187 0.49 0.32 3.96
CA ILE A 187 1.63 -0.58 3.85
C ILE A 187 1.12 -1.98 3.54
N LEU A 188 1.73 -2.62 2.54
CA LEU A 188 1.61 -4.05 2.33
C LEU A 188 2.91 -4.72 2.79
N GLY A 189 2.83 -5.43 3.91
CA GLY A 189 3.92 -6.19 4.51
C GLY A 189 4.23 -7.50 3.77
N GLY A 190 5.46 -7.98 3.90
CA GLY A 190 5.95 -9.27 3.38
C GLY A 190 6.15 -10.32 4.45
#